data_AF-A0A3D5SJC6-F1
#
_entry.id   AF-A0A3D5SJC6-F1
#
_cell.length_a   1.000
_cell.length_b   1.000
_cell.length_c   1.000
_cell.angle_alpha   90.00
_cell.angle_beta   90.00
_cell.angle_gamma   90.00
#
_symmetry.space_group_name_H-M   'P 1'
#
loop_
_entity.id
_entity.type
_entity.pdbx_description
1 polymer ?
#
loop_
_entity_poly.entity_id
_entity_poly.type
_entity_poly.pdbx_seq_one_letter_code
_entity_poly.pdbx_strand_id
1 'polypeptide(L)'
;ARQQVFERLSSAKDHIPAGFEPQMGPITTGTGQIYLYQIVGRGKSNQELRTIQDWVIKLQLRTVPGVADVLSFGGDVKQYQVIVDQQALVNYNIP
;
A
#
# COMPACT_ATOMS: atom_id res chain seq x y z
N ALA A 1 2.02 -21.62 -14.89
CA ALA A 1 2.50 -21.17 -13.56
C ALA A 1 1.48 -20.28 -12.83
N ARG A 2 1.11 -19.09 -13.34
CA ARG A 2 0.15 -18.19 -12.64
C ARG A 2 -1.23 -18.79 -12.41
N GLN A 3 -1.73 -19.55 -13.39
CA GLN A 3 -2.98 -20.31 -13.29
C GLN A 3 -2.98 -21.30 -12.11
N GLN A 4 -1.90 -22.09 -11.98
CA GLN A 4 -1.73 -23.03 -10.86
C GLN A 4 -1.59 -22.31 -9.51
N VAL A 5 -0.94 -21.15 -9.47
CA VAL A 5 -0.87 -20.33 -8.24
C VAL A 5 -2.24 -19.79 -7.88
N PHE A 6 -3.05 -19.35 -8.84
CA PHE A 6 -4.42 -18.90 -8.61
C PHE A 6 -5.30 -20.01 -8.05
N GLU A 7 -5.24 -21.20 -8.63
CA GLU A 7 -5.95 -22.40 -8.15
C GLU A 7 -5.55 -22.73 -6.71
N ARG A 8 -4.25 -22.70 -6.40
CA ARG A 8 -3.75 -22.92 -5.04
C ARG A 8 -4.18 -21.82 -4.07
N LEU A 9 -4.18 -20.55 -4.50
CA LEU A 9 -4.64 -19.41 -3.69
C LEU A 9 -6.12 -19.56 -3.32
N SER A 10 -6.94 -20.02 -4.27
CA SER A 10 -8.36 -20.31 -4.05
C SER A 10 -8.55 -21.41 -3.02
N SER A 11 -7.79 -22.51 -3.10
CA SER A 11 -7.84 -23.59 -2.09
C SER A 11 -7.28 -23.20 -0.72
N ALA A 12 -6.34 -22.25 -0.67
CA ALA A 12 -5.73 -21.79 0.57
C ALA A 12 -6.62 -20.81 1.35
N LYS A 13 -7.60 -20.18 0.68
CA LYS A 13 -8.55 -19.25 1.32
C LYS A 13 -9.28 -19.87 2.52
N ASP A 14 -9.60 -21.16 2.44
CA ASP A 14 -10.29 -21.90 3.51
C ASP A 14 -9.42 -22.11 4.77
N HIS A 15 -8.10 -21.91 4.66
CA HIS A 15 -7.13 -22.08 5.74
C HIS A 15 -6.62 -20.74 6.31
N ILE A 16 -7.16 -19.62 5.83
CA ILE A 16 -6.75 -18.27 6.24
C ILE A 16 -7.78 -17.73 7.25
N PRO A 17 -7.34 -17.10 8.36
CA PRO A 17 -8.25 -16.49 9.33
C PRO A 17 -9.16 -15.45 8.69
N ALA A 18 -10.39 -15.34 9.21
CA ALA A 18 -11.34 -14.34 8.74
C ALA A 18 -10.74 -12.93 8.79
N GLY A 19 -10.94 -12.15 7.72
CA GLY A 19 -10.41 -10.78 7.57
C GLY A 19 -9.11 -10.67 6.78
N PHE A 20 -8.49 -11.79 6.39
CA PHE A 20 -7.31 -11.80 5.51
C PHE A 20 -7.67 -12.39 4.14
N GLU A 21 -7.42 -11.63 3.07
CA GLU A 21 -7.66 -12.07 1.70
C GLU A 21 -6.31 -12.24 0.99
N PRO A 22 -5.93 -13.46 0.57
CA PRO A 22 -4.68 -13.66 -0.14
C PRO A 22 -4.75 -13.00 -1.52
N GLN A 23 -3.67 -12.31 -1.91
CA GLN A 23 -3.59 -11.64 -3.22
C GLN A 23 -2.39 -12.12 -4.02
N MET A 24 -2.56 -12.12 -5.33
CA MET A 24 -1.49 -12.46 -6.25
C MET A 24 -0.52 -11.28 -6.38
N GLY A 25 0.77 -11.53 -6.13
CA GLY A 25 1.81 -10.53 -6.32
C GLY A 25 1.98 -10.09 -7.78
N PRO A 26 2.67 -8.95 -8.02
CA PRO A 26 3.00 -8.47 -9.36
C PRO A 26 3.85 -9.48 -10.13
N ILE A 27 3.82 -9.43 -11.47
CA ILE A 27 4.63 -10.32 -12.35
C ILE A 27 6.09 -9.82 -12.44
N THR A 28 6.64 -9.31 -11.35
CA THR A 28 7.98 -8.69 -11.35
C THR A 28 8.91 -9.52 -10.47
N THR A 29 10.07 -9.88 -11.01
CA THR A 29 11.19 -10.42 -10.23
C THR A 29 12.10 -9.28 -9.77
N GLY A 30 12.95 -9.50 -8.76
CA GLY A 30 13.89 -8.49 -8.25
C GLY A 30 14.86 -7.93 -9.31
N THR A 31 15.07 -8.64 -10.42
CA THR A 31 15.90 -8.23 -11.55
C THR A 31 15.23 -7.19 -12.47
N GLY A 32 13.96 -6.86 -12.25
CA GLY A 32 13.19 -5.89 -13.03
C GLY A 32 13.29 -4.43 -12.55
N GLN A 33 14.19 -4.12 -11.60
CA GLN A 33 14.42 -2.74 -11.17
C GLN A 33 15.19 -1.97 -12.24
N ILE A 34 14.50 -1.12 -13.00
CA ILE A 34 15.08 -0.33 -14.09
C ILE A 34 15.56 1.05 -13.62
N TYR A 35 14.85 1.67 -12.67
CA TYR A 35 15.15 3.04 -12.25
C TYR A 35 14.80 3.28 -10.78
N LEU A 36 15.66 4.01 -10.08
CA LEU A 36 15.46 4.44 -8.70
C LEU A 36 15.58 5.95 -8.62
N TYR A 37 14.65 6.59 -7.91
CA TYR A 37 14.64 8.03 -7.71
C TYR A 37 14.20 8.37 -6.28
N GLN A 38 14.45 9.63 -5.91
CA GLN A 38 13.96 10.24 -4.68
C GLN A 38 13.15 11.48 -5.00
N ILE A 39 12.18 11.80 -4.17
CA ILE A 39 11.42 13.05 -4.25
C ILE A 39 11.95 14.00 -3.18
N VAL A 40 12.34 15.20 -3.59
CA VAL A 40 12.82 16.24 -2.68
C VAL A 40 11.94 17.47 -2.88
N GLY A 41 11.39 18.00 -1.79
CA GLY A 41 10.58 19.21 -1.80
C GLY A 41 10.90 20.09 -0.60
N ARG A 42 11.31 21.34 -0.85
CA ARG A 42 11.54 22.32 0.22
C ARG A 42 10.21 22.69 0.88
N GLY A 43 10.18 22.68 2.22
CA GLY A 43 8.98 23.01 2.99
C GLY A 43 7.87 21.97 2.93
N LYS A 44 8.13 20.76 2.44
CA LYS A 44 7.18 19.64 2.45
C LYS A 44 7.58 18.59 3.47
N SER A 45 6.60 18.08 4.19
CA SER A 45 6.76 16.93 5.08
C SER A 45 6.95 15.63 4.29
N ASN A 46 7.57 14.63 4.92
CA ASN A 46 7.68 13.28 4.35
C ASN A 46 6.31 12.69 3.99
N GLN A 47 5.27 13.00 4.76
CA GLN A 47 3.89 12.59 4.47
C GLN A 47 3.37 13.18 3.17
N GLU A 48 3.59 14.48 2.93
CA GLU A 48 3.17 15.14 1.69
C GLU A 48 3.92 14.59 0.48
N LEU A 49 5.24 14.41 0.61
CA LEU A 49 6.06 13.82 -0.46
C LEU A 49 5.62 12.38 -0.76
N ARG A 50 5.32 11.59 0.27
CA ARG A 50 4.78 10.24 0.12
C ARG A 50 3.41 10.24 -0.55
N THR A 51 2.55 11.19 -0.20
CA THR A 51 1.24 11.35 -0.81
C THR A 51 1.37 11.68 -2.30
N ILE A 52 2.26 12.60 -2.68
CA ILE A 52 2.53 12.92 -4.09
C ILE A 52 3.08 11.69 -4.84
N GLN A 53 3.99 10.93 -4.22
CA GLN A 53 4.53 9.71 -4.81
C GLN A 53 3.41 8.73 -5.15
N ASP A 54 2.56 8.38 -4.18
CA ASP A 54 1.57 7.32 -4.35
C ASP A 54 0.39 7.74 -5.22
N TRP A 55 -0.04 9.00 -5.14
CA TRP A 55 -1.29 9.46 -5.77
C TRP A 55 -1.10 10.29 -7.03
N VAL A 56 0.13 10.68 -7.37
CA VAL A 56 0.41 11.42 -8.61
C VAL A 56 1.44 10.67 -9.44
N ILE A 57 2.67 10.53 -8.93
CA ILE A 57 3.80 10.04 -9.72
C ILE A 57 3.65 8.57 -10.07
N LYS A 58 3.34 7.71 -9.09
CA LYS A 58 3.12 6.27 -9.31
C LYS A 58 2.01 6.02 -10.33
N LEU A 59 0.90 6.74 -10.25
CA LEU A 59 -0.22 6.58 -11.19
C LEU A 59 0.18 6.96 -12.61
N GLN A 60 0.92 8.06 -12.79
CA GLN A 60 1.41 8.50 -14.09
C GLN A 60 2.46 7.55 -14.67
N LEU A 61 3.42 7.08 -13.87
CA LEU A 61 4.47 6.17 -14.35
C LEU A 61 3.91 4.80 -14.77
N ARG A 62 2.84 4.34 -14.14
CA ARG A 62 2.15 3.09 -14.53
C ARG A 62 1.46 3.16 -15.91
N THR A 63 1.28 4.35 -16.48
CA THR A 63 0.74 4.47 -17.85
C THR A 63 1.81 4.32 -18.93
N VAL A 64 3.09 4.28 -18.55
CA VAL A 64 4.19 4.14 -19.51
C VAL A 64 4.28 2.68 -20.00
N PRO A 65 4.28 2.43 -21.31
CA PRO A 65 4.39 1.08 -21.85
C PRO A 65 5.63 0.34 -21.33
N GLY A 66 5.45 -0.90 -20.88
CA GLY A 66 6.52 -1.73 -20.33
C GLY A 66 6.79 -1.54 -18.83
N VAL A 67 6.15 -0.57 -18.16
CA VAL A 67 6.21 -0.45 -16.70
C VAL A 67 5.24 -1.43 -16.06
N ALA A 68 5.78 -2.47 -15.44
CA ALA A 68 4.99 -3.49 -14.75
C ALA A 68 4.54 -3.04 -13.34
N ASP A 69 5.42 -2.35 -12.61
CA ASP A 69 5.11 -1.81 -11.28
C ASP A 69 6.02 -0.63 -10.90
N VAL A 70 5.56 0.17 -9.93
CA VAL A 70 6.31 1.29 -9.35
C VAL A 70 6.25 1.17 -7.84
N LEU A 71 7.37 0.82 -7.21
CA LEU A 71 7.44 0.67 -5.76
C LEU A 71 7.70 2.01 -5.09
N SER A 72 7.29 2.12 -3.82
CA SER A 72 7.43 3.36 -3.06
C SER A 72 8.04 3.04 -1.71
N PHE A 73 9.22 3.58 -1.47
CA PHE A 73 10.07 3.27 -0.32
C PHE A 73 10.16 4.48 0.61
N GLY A 74 10.02 4.24 1.92
CA GLY A 74 10.04 5.29 2.93
C GLY A 74 8.86 6.27 2.84
N GLY A 75 9.00 7.39 3.55
CA GLY A 75 7.97 8.41 3.72
C GLY A 75 6.86 7.96 4.69
N ASP A 76 6.04 8.92 5.12
CA ASP A 76 4.97 8.65 6.08
C ASP A 76 3.65 8.48 5.34
N VAL A 77 2.97 7.35 5.56
CA VAL A 77 1.63 7.13 5.00
C VAL A 77 0.63 7.86 5.88
N LYS A 78 -0.19 8.73 5.28
CA LYS A 78 -1.23 9.45 6.03
C LYS A 78 -2.20 8.46 6.65
N GLN A 79 -2.31 8.52 7.98
CA GLN A 79 -3.25 7.73 8.76
C GLN A 79 -4.17 8.66 9.54
N TYR A 80 -5.45 8.31 9.60
CA TYR A 80 -6.41 8.98 10.45
C TYR A 80 -6.58 8.12 11.70
N GLN A 81 -5.97 8.57 12.80
CA GLN A 81 -6.07 7.90 14.08
C GLN A 81 -7.15 8.60 14.91
N VAL A 82 -8.20 7.86 15.22
CA VAL A 82 -9.22 8.31 16.17
C VAL A 82 -8.77 7.86 17.56
N ILE A 83 -8.11 8.77 18.28
CA ILE A 83 -7.69 8.53 19.66
C ILE A 83 -8.82 9.01 20.56
N VAL A 84 -9.50 8.07 21.19
CA VAL A 84 -10.70 8.34 21.99
C VAL A 84 -10.32 8.62 23.43
N ASP A 85 -10.97 9.62 24.04
CA ASP A 85 -10.88 9.87 25.47
C ASP A 85 -11.84 8.93 26.23
N GLN A 86 -11.27 8.01 27.00
CA GLN A 86 -12.02 7.01 27.76
C GLN A 86 -12.94 7.65 28.82
N GLN A 87 -12.54 8.76 29.46
CA GLN A 87 -13.37 9.42 30.46
C GLN A 87 -14.58 10.09 29.81
N ALA A 88 -14.37 10.71 28.63
CA ALA A 88 -15.46 11.28 27.86
C ALA A 88 -16.48 10.22 27.45
N LEU A 89 -16.05 9.05 26.99
CA LEU A 89 -16.96 7.94 26.63
C LEU A 89 -17.88 7.54 27.78
N VAL A 90 -17.31 7.36 28.98
CA VAL A 90 -18.07 7.01 30.19
C VAL A 90 -19.06 8.11 30.54
N ASN A 91 -18.66 9.38 30.50
CA ASN A 91 -19.52 10.53 30.83
C ASN A 91 -20.67 10.70 29.83
N TYR A 92 -20.45 10.39 28.55
CA TYR A 92 -21.49 10.40 27.52
C TYR A 92 -22.28 9.08 27.43
N ASN A 93 -22.01 8.12 28.33
CA ASN A 93 -22.66 6.81 28.39
C ASN A 93 -22.55 6.03 27.05
N ILE A 94 -21.40 6.20 26.37
CA ILE A 94 -21.03 5.48 25.15
C ILE A 94 -20.14 4.29 25.58
N PRO A 95 -20.57 3.04 25.34
CA PRO A 95 -19.81 1.85 25.72
C PRO A 95 -18.50 1.69 24.93
#